data_AF-A0A9N9HI79-F1
#
_entry.id   AF-A0A9N9HI79-F1
#
_cell.length_a   1.000
_cell.length_b   1.000
_cell.length_c   1.000
_cell.angle_alpha   90.00
_cell.angle_beta   90.00
_cell.angle_gamma   90.00
#
_symmetry.space_group_name_H-M   'P 1'
#
loop_
_entity.id
_entity.type
_entity.pdbx_description
1 polymer ?
#
loop_
_entity_poly.entity_id
_entity_poly.type
_entity_poly.pdbx_seq_one_letter_code
_entity_poly.pdbx_strand_id
1 'polypeptide(L)'
;LVSYLRTINNKSYRGFLELNRHIIISSISSSSLNWNDLDNLWAGRFLFEARNLYFTLDDKVNTERSQRKKDLRTFRQGVIEECGRAKRKLDIEKNKTISKFKDAIKKNARIFSNIDAKDIKLWKVEIPTIVMIS
;
A
#
# COMPACT_ATOMS: atom_id res chain seq x y z
N LEU A 1 8.65 -11.54 5.97
CA LEU A 1 9.10 -11.11 7.32
C LEU A 1 10.23 -11.99 7.87
N VAL A 2 9.93 -13.23 8.28
CA VAL A 2 10.88 -14.18 8.92
C VAL A 2 12.09 -14.52 8.05
N SER A 3 11.91 -14.61 6.72
CA SER A 3 13.00 -14.88 5.78
C SER A 3 14.15 -13.87 5.88
N TYR A 4 13.87 -12.58 6.08
CA TYR A 4 14.90 -11.55 6.22
C TYR A 4 15.79 -11.82 7.44
N LEU A 5 15.16 -12.10 8.57
CA LEU A 5 15.85 -12.37 9.83
C LEU A 5 16.68 -13.67 9.76
N ARG A 6 16.23 -14.68 9.01
CA ARG A 6 16.97 -15.93 8.85
C ARG A 6 18.17 -15.83 7.91
N THR A 7 18.10 -14.97 6.91
CA THR A 7 19.10 -14.94 5.81
C THR A 7 20.13 -13.84 5.95
N ILE A 8 19.78 -12.72 6.56
CA ILE A 8 20.67 -11.56 6.65
C ILE A 8 21.43 -11.59 7.98
N ASN A 9 22.76 -11.65 7.89
CA ASN A 9 23.65 -11.62 9.06
C ASN A 9 23.59 -10.26 9.77
N ASN A 10 23.72 -9.15 9.03
CA ASN A 10 23.61 -7.80 9.59
C ASN A 10 22.16 -7.29 9.56
N LYS A 11 21.34 -7.81 10.48
CA LYS A 11 19.93 -7.44 10.63
C LYS A 11 19.82 -5.97 11.01
N SER A 12 19.19 -5.17 10.16
CA SER A 12 18.92 -3.76 10.44
C SER A 12 17.44 -3.48 10.24
N TYR A 13 16.90 -2.57 11.04
CA TYR A 13 15.51 -2.14 10.89
C TYR A 13 15.32 -1.42 9.56
N ARG A 14 16.29 -0.61 9.14
CA ARG A 14 16.26 0.03 7.81
C ARG A 14 16.23 -0.99 6.68
N GLY A 15 17.11 -1.99 6.69
CA GLY A 15 17.16 -3.02 5.65
C GLY A 15 15.86 -3.84 5.59
N PHE A 16 15.27 -4.10 6.76
CA PHE A 16 13.96 -4.72 6.86
C PHE A 16 12.86 -3.87 6.22
N LEU A 17 12.80 -2.56 6.51
CA LEU A 17 11.82 -1.65 5.91
C LEU A 17 11.94 -1.61 4.37
N GLU A 18 13.17 -1.56 3.85
CA GLU A 18 13.43 -1.54 2.40
C GLU A 18 12.92 -2.81 1.71
N LEU A 19 13.20 -3.98 2.27
CA LEU A 19 12.76 -5.25 1.69
C LEU A 19 11.25 -5.44 1.74
N ASN A 20 10.59 -4.91 2.77
CA ASN A 20 9.14 -4.99 2.92
C ASN A 20 8.41 -3.74 2.40
N ARG A 21 9.10 -2.85 1.67
CA ARG A 21 8.57 -1.56 1.21
C ARG A 21 7.28 -1.68 0.40
N HIS A 22 7.18 -2.68 -0.47
CA HIS A 22 5.98 -2.93 -1.26
C HIS A 22 4.75 -3.29 -0.40
N ILE A 23 4.93 -4.11 0.66
CA ILE A 23 3.88 -4.47 1.61
C ILE A 23 3.46 -3.26 2.43
N ILE A 24 4.44 -2.45 2.86
CA ILE A 24 4.21 -1.20 3.59
C ILE A 24 3.35 -0.25 2.74
N ILE A 25 3.71 -0.04 1.46
CA ILE A 25 2.97 0.82 0.53
C ILE A 25 1.52 0.34 0.37
N SER A 26 1.32 -0.97 0.22
CA SER A 26 -0.02 -1.56 0.13
C SER A 26 -0.84 -1.28 1.40
N SER A 27 -0.22 -1.42 2.57
CA SER A 27 -0.90 -1.22 3.87
C SER A 27 -1.27 0.25 4.13
N ILE A 28 -0.42 1.19 3.71
CA ILE A 28 -0.68 2.63 3.81
C ILE A 28 -1.80 3.04 2.86
N SER A 29 -1.79 2.50 1.64
CA SER A 29 -2.79 2.85 0.63
C SER A 29 -4.23 2.51 1.07
N SER A 30 -4.37 1.58 2.02
CA SER A 30 -5.63 1.13 2.61
C SER A 30 -5.92 1.66 4.02
N SER A 31 -5.07 2.51 4.63
CA SER A 31 -5.24 2.97 6.01
C SER A 31 -5.00 4.47 6.19
N SER A 32 -5.63 5.07 7.20
CA SER A 32 -5.42 6.48 7.60
C SER A 32 -4.28 6.66 8.62
N LEU A 33 -3.42 5.66 8.77
CA LEU A 33 -2.38 5.64 9.80
C LEU A 33 -1.34 6.73 9.54
N ASN A 34 -0.99 7.48 10.58
CA ASN A 34 0.14 8.40 10.49
C ASN A 34 1.46 7.60 10.53
N TRP A 35 2.55 8.24 10.11
CA TRP A 35 3.84 7.56 10.00
C TRP A 35 4.39 7.03 11.33
N ASN A 36 4.13 7.71 12.45
CA ASN A 36 4.62 7.25 13.75
C ASN A 36 3.95 5.94 14.15
N ASP A 37 2.64 5.83 13.95
CA ASP A 37 1.89 4.61 14.22
C ASP A 37 2.40 3.46 13.35
N LEU A 38 2.66 3.74 12.08
CA LEU A 38 3.22 2.78 11.14
C LEU A 38 4.63 2.35 11.54
N ASP A 39 5.52 3.29 11.87
CA ASP A 39 6.90 2.99 12.29
C ASP A 39 6.91 2.16 13.57
N ASN A 40 6.04 2.48 14.54
CA ASN A 40 5.89 1.69 15.75
C ASN A 40 5.34 0.28 15.46
N LEU A 41 4.36 0.16 14.56
CA LEU A 41 3.80 -1.13 14.15
C LEU A 41 4.87 -2.03 13.51
N TRP A 42 5.65 -1.49 12.57
CA TRP A 42 6.67 -2.26 11.86
C TRP A 42 7.90 -2.55 12.73
N ALA A 43 8.30 -1.64 13.61
CA ALA A 43 9.32 -1.91 14.63
C ALA A 43 8.86 -3.03 15.58
N GLY A 44 7.60 -2.98 16.04
CA GLY A 44 7.01 -4.01 16.88
C GLY A 44 6.99 -5.38 16.19
N ARG A 45 6.54 -5.44 14.94
CA ARG A 45 6.56 -6.67 14.12
C ARG A 45 7.97 -7.21 13.94
N PHE A 46 8.93 -6.33 13.62
CA PHE A 46 10.33 -6.73 13.46
C PHE A 46 10.91 -7.33 14.73
N LEU A 47 10.71 -6.67 15.88
CA LEU A 47 11.20 -7.13 17.17
C LEU A 47 10.51 -8.42 17.63
N PHE A 48 9.20 -8.54 17.40
CA PHE A 48 8.45 -9.77 17.71
C PHE A 48 9.03 -10.97 16.96
N GLU A 49 9.21 -10.86 15.64
CA GLU A 49 9.78 -11.94 14.84
C GLU A 49 11.25 -12.22 15.18
N ALA A 50 12.02 -11.18 15.51
CA ALA A 50 13.41 -11.35 15.94
C ALA A 50 13.49 -12.16 17.24
N ARG A 51 12.64 -11.87 18.22
CA ARG A 51 12.56 -12.61 19.49
C ARG A 51 12.10 -14.05 19.30
N ASN A 52 11.15 -14.30 18.39
CA ASN A 52 10.75 -15.66 18.02
C ASN A 52 11.89 -16.49 17.41
N LEU A 53 12.93 -15.82 16.90
CA LEU A 53 14.15 -16.43 16.38
C LEU A 53 15.34 -16.28 17.34
N TYR A 54 15.08 -15.93 18.60
CA TYR A 54 16.09 -15.76 19.66
C TYR A 54 17.13 -14.67 19.39
N PHE A 55 16.78 -13.63 18.63
CA PHE A 55 17.61 -12.45 18.45
C PHE A 55 17.17 -11.31 19.39
N THR A 56 18.14 -10.69 20.06
CA THR A 56 17.98 -9.44 20.82
C THR A 56 18.43 -8.25 19.97
N LEU A 57 17.46 -7.49 19.45
CA LEU A 57 17.71 -6.38 18.53
C LEU A 57 17.20 -5.03 19.04
N ASP A 58 16.60 -4.98 20.22
CA ASP A 58 15.93 -3.82 20.80
C ASP A 58 16.81 -2.56 20.81
N ASP A 59 17.98 -2.65 21.42
CA ASP A 59 18.93 -1.53 21.50
C ASP A 59 19.42 -1.06 20.13
N LYS A 60 19.59 -2.01 19.21
CA LYS A 60 20.01 -1.72 17.84
C LYS A 60 18.90 -0.97 17.08
N VAL A 61 17.65 -1.42 17.18
CA VAL A 61 16.50 -0.77 16.56
C VAL A 61 16.32 0.64 17.12
N ASN A 62 16.42 0.81 18.45
CA ASN A 62 16.32 2.12 19.10
C ASN A 62 17.44 3.06 18.65
N THR A 63 18.67 2.54 18.56
CA THR A 63 19.84 3.29 18.07
C THR A 63 19.66 3.69 16.61
N GLU A 64 19.26 2.77 15.73
CA GLU A 64 19.02 3.06 14.31
C GLU A 64 17.92 4.12 14.13
N ARG A 65 16.80 3.99 14.86
CA ARG A 65 15.69 4.96 14.81
C ARG A 65 16.10 6.34 15.31
N SER A 66 16.97 6.41 16.32
CA SER A 66 17.47 7.66 16.88
C SER A 66 18.51 8.34 15.98
N GLN A 67 19.50 7.58 15.49
CA GLN A 67 20.61 8.11 14.69
C GLN A 67 20.22 8.41 13.24
N ARG A 68 19.33 7.60 12.64
CA ARG A 68 18.97 7.70 11.22
C ARG A 68 17.65 8.45 10.98
N LYS A 69 17.29 9.40 11.85
CA LYS A 69 16.07 10.21 11.71
C LYS A 69 15.94 10.85 10.33
N LYS A 70 17.05 11.37 9.77
CA LYS A 70 17.07 11.99 8.44
C LYS A 70 16.81 10.96 7.33
N ASP A 71 17.48 9.80 7.38
CA ASP A 71 17.28 8.73 6.39
C ASP A 71 15.86 8.18 6.44
N LEU A 72 15.32 7.96 7.64
CA LEU A 72 13.94 7.51 7.85
C LEU A 72 12.93 8.53 7.33
N ARG A 73 13.22 9.83 7.48
CA ARG A 73 12.40 10.91 6.88
C ARG A 73 12.41 10.84 5.35
N THR A 74 13.58 10.62 4.75
CA THR A 74 13.70 10.47 3.28
C THR A 74 12.95 9.23 2.80
N PHE A 75 13.12 8.10 3.48
CA PHE A 75 12.38 6.87 3.20
C PHE A 75 10.86 7.09 3.28
N ARG A 76 10.39 7.71 4.37
CA ARG A 76 8.99 8.10 4.57
C ARG A 76 8.46 8.92 3.40
N GLN A 77 9.21 9.96 3.00
CA GLN A 77 8.80 10.84 1.91
C GLN A 77 8.66 10.06 0.60
N GLY A 78 9.63 9.19 0.29
CA GLY A 78 9.58 8.34 -0.89
C GLY A 78 8.39 7.38 -0.89
N VAL A 79 8.03 6.80 0.27
CA VAL A 79 6.85 5.94 0.42
C VAL A 79 5.55 6.72 0.21
N ILE A 80 5.41 7.90 0.83
CA ILE A 80 4.20 8.76 0.68
C ILE A 80 4.00 9.16 -0.77
N GLU A 81 5.06 9.59 -1.44
CA GLU A 81 5.00 9.99 -2.85
C GLU A 81 4.60 8.82 -3.75
N GLU A 82 5.08 7.61 -3.45
CA GLU A 82 4.74 6.42 -4.19
C GLU A 82 3.29 5.99 -3.98
N CYS A 83 2.79 6.04 -2.74
CA CYS A 83 1.36 5.86 -2.46
C CYS A 83 0.53 6.88 -3.25
N GLY A 84 0.94 8.14 -3.30
CA GLY A 84 0.29 9.17 -4.11
C GLY A 84 0.30 8.87 -5.61
N ARG A 85 1.41 8.37 -6.14
CA ARG A 85 1.53 7.94 -7.55
C ARG A 85 0.65 6.72 -7.85
N ALA A 86 0.65 5.71 -6.97
CA ALA A 86 -0.17 4.51 -7.11
C ALA A 86 -1.66 4.85 -7.13
N LYS A 87 -2.12 5.72 -6.22
CA LYS A 87 -3.51 6.19 -6.18
C LYS A 87 -3.91 6.93 -7.47
N ARG A 88 -3.08 7.87 -7.94
CA ARG A 88 -3.33 8.58 -9.21
C ARG A 88 -3.39 7.64 -10.41
N LYS A 89 -2.52 6.62 -10.47
CA LYS A 89 -2.52 5.63 -11.55
C LYS A 89 -3.84 4.85 -11.58
N LEU A 90 -4.34 4.45 -10.42
CA LEU A 90 -5.63 3.77 -10.27
C LEU A 90 -6.80 4.67 -10.71
N ASP A 91 -6.77 5.95 -10.36
CA ASP A 91 -7.78 6.93 -10.81
C ASP A 91 -7.79 7.11 -12.34
N ILE A 92 -6.60 7.19 -12.97
CA ILE A 92 -6.46 7.27 -14.43
C ILE A 92 -7.01 6.02 -15.10
N GLU A 93 -6.66 4.83 -14.60
CA GLU A 93 -7.15 3.56 -15.14
C GLU A 93 -8.67 3.45 -15.05
N LYS A 94 -9.25 3.83 -13.89
CA LYS A 94 -10.70 3.90 -13.70
C LYS A 94 -11.36 4.87 -14.69
N ASN A 95 -10.79 6.06 -14.88
CA ASN A 95 -11.31 7.04 -15.85
C ASN A 95 -11.24 6.52 -17.29
N LYS A 96 -10.17 5.81 -17.66
CA LYS A 96 -10.03 5.15 -18.97
C LYS A 96 -11.12 4.10 -19.18
N THR A 97 -11.40 3.28 -18.16
CA THR A 97 -12.48 2.28 -18.21
C THR A 97 -13.85 2.93 -18.35
N ILE A 98 -14.12 4.02 -17.61
CA ILE A 98 -15.36 4.79 -17.75
C ILE A 98 -15.52 5.36 -19.17
N SER A 99 -14.45 5.89 -19.77
CA SER A 99 -14.49 6.40 -21.15
C SER A 99 -14.82 5.29 -22.15
N LYS A 100 -14.13 4.15 -22.07
CA LYS A 100 -14.41 2.99 -22.95
C LYS A 100 -15.85 2.51 -22.82
N PHE A 101 -16.38 2.50 -21.60
CA PHE A 101 -17.78 2.13 -21.36
C PHE A 101 -18.76 3.12 -22.00
N LYS A 102 -18.52 4.43 -21.85
CA LYS A 102 -19.33 5.47 -22.52
C LYS A 102 -19.31 5.32 -24.04
N ASP A 103 -18.14 5.06 -24.63
CA ASP A 103 -18.00 4.86 -26.08
C ASP A 103 -18.75 3.61 -26.56
N ALA A 104 -18.72 2.53 -25.79
CA ALA A 104 -19.45 1.29 -26.09
C ALA A 104 -20.98 1.49 -26.05
N ILE A 105 -21.50 2.23 -25.06
CA ILE A 105 -22.92 2.61 -25.00
C ILE A 105 -23.29 3.42 -26.24
N LYS A 106 -22.51 4.45 -26.58
CA LYS A 106 -22.77 5.32 -27.73
C LYS A 106 -22.82 4.54 -29.05
N LYS A 107 -21.96 3.54 -29.23
CA LYS A 107 -21.95 2.67 -30.42
C LYS A 107 -23.18 1.75 -30.49
N ASN A 108 -23.69 1.31 -29.34
CA ASN A 108 -24.88 0.47 -29.22
C ASN A 108 -26.18 1.28 -29.07
N ALA A 109 -26.16 2.60 -29.23
CA ALA A 109 -27.32 3.48 -29.05
C ALA A 109 -28.54 3.09 -29.92
N ARG A 110 -28.33 2.38 -31.04
CA ARG A 110 -29.41 1.83 -31.87
C ARG A 110 -30.23 0.72 -31.17
N ILE A 111 -29.66 0.04 -30.17
CA ILE A 111 -30.32 -1.00 -29.36
C ILE A 111 -31.14 -0.35 -28.23
N PHE A 112 -30.75 0.86 -27.81
CA PHE A 112 -31.38 1.64 -26.75
C PHE A 112 -32.18 2.82 -27.31
N SER A 113 -32.68 2.75 -28.55
CA SER A 113 -33.41 3.86 -29.20
C SER A 113 -34.60 4.37 -28.37
N ASN A 114 -35.12 3.54 -27.46
CA ASN A 114 -36.27 3.81 -26.62
C ASN A 114 -35.90 4.24 -25.19
N ILE A 115 -34.60 4.30 -24.84
CA ILE A 115 -34.12 4.69 -23.51
C ILE A 115 -33.42 6.04 -23.63
N ASP A 116 -33.98 7.06 -22.99
CA ASP A 116 -33.37 8.38 -22.95
C ASP A 116 -32.06 8.32 -22.14
N ALA A 117 -31.02 9.01 -22.61
CA ALA A 117 -29.71 9.01 -21.94
C ALA A 117 -29.80 9.50 -20.48
N LYS A 118 -30.80 10.34 -20.17
CA LYS A 118 -31.06 10.84 -18.81
C LYS A 118 -31.57 9.76 -17.85
N ASP A 119 -32.14 8.68 -18.37
CA ASP A 119 -32.71 7.58 -17.57
C ASP A 119 -31.65 6.52 -17.21
N ILE A 120 -30.46 6.60 -17.82
CA ILE A 120 -29.33 5.71 -17.53
C ILE A 120 -28.66 6.15 -16.22
N LYS A 121 -28.91 5.40 -15.15
CA LYS A 121 -28.23 5.58 -13.85
C LYS A 121 -27.05 4.62 -13.72
N LEU A 122 -25.87 5.18 -13.43
CA LEU A 122 -24.68 4.39 -13.12
C LEU A 122 -24.75 3.96 -11.65
N TRP A 123 -25.03 2.67 -11.40
CA TRP A 123 -25.01 2.12 -10.05
C TRP A 123 -23.57 1.84 -9.64
N LYS A 124 -23.10 2.52 -8.58
CA LYS A 124 -21.82 2.19 -7.96
C LYS A 124 -22.04 0.96 -7.07
N VAL A 125 -21.61 -0.20 -7.54
CA VAL A 125 -21.58 -1.42 -6.73
C VAL A 125 -20.25 -1.46 -5.98
N GLU A 126 -20.31 -1.56 -4.65
CA GLU A 126 -19.13 -1.85 -3.85
C GLU A 126 -18.84 -3.35 -3.96
N ILE A 127 -17.76 -3.71 -4.64
CA ILE A 127 -17.29 -5.08 -4.70
C ILE A 127 -16.42 -5.30 -3.47
N PRO A 128 -16.78 -6.20 -2.54
CA PRO A 128 -15.94 -6.50 -1.39
C PRO A 128 -14.59 -7.03 -1.88
N THR A 129 -13.50 -6.40 -1.44
CA THR A 129 -12.16 -6.94 -1.67
C THR A 129 -12.06 -8.23 -0.86
N ILE A 130 -12.10 -9.39 -1.52
CA ILE A 130 -11.78 -10.66 -0.89
C ILE A 130 -10.30 -10.57 -0.51
N VAL A 131 -10.03 -10.29 0.77
CA VAL A 131 -8.69 -10.45 1.33
C VAL A 131 -8.47 -11.95 1.39
N MET A 132 -7.72 -12.50 0.42
CA MET A 132 -7.18 -13.84 0.56
C MET A 132 -6.13 -13.79 1.67
N ILE A 133 -6.53 -14.23 2.85
CA ILE A 133 -5.62 -14.48 3.96
C ILE A 133 -4.83 -15.74 3.57
N SER A 134 -3.56 -15.55 3.19
CA SER A 134 -2.56 -16.61 3.00
C SER A 134 -1.64 -16.66 4.20
#